data_AF-A0A0C2D3C1-F1
#
_entry.id   AF-A0A0C2D3C1-F1
#
_cell.length_a   1.000
_cell.length_b   1.000
_cell.length_c   1.000
_cell.angle_alpha   90.00
_cell.angle_beta   90.00
_cell.angle_gamma   90.00
#
_symmetry.space_group_name_H-M   'P 1'
#
loop_
_entity.id
_entity.type
_entity.pdbx_description
1 polymer ?
#
loop_
_entity_poly.entity_id
_entity_poly.type
_entity_poly.pdbx_seq_one_letter_code
_entity_poly.pdbx_strand_id
1 'polypeptide(L)'
;MHSRNENLKKRWNAVLEKASQKRIAAEQALLDSSAFDEAILELESWIDSELAKNASAEANVHGDVDTVKSLIDEHKKRETERTSKQRGLDTVMSKAAKLSSKDSDENSHIKTVCGRVTDKWKLLEEQAHARSAALEDAAKQAADFDKKVHEILDWLVETEGKLAVSGSDFALALSRVEDIKTELHNNRDRRDNCLEAGREIQAKCHPRAEQPMKHWLRVVENRWRVS
;
A
#
# COMPACT_ATOMS: atom_id res chain seq x y z
N MET A 1 -19.18 -72.91 30.81
CA MET A 1 -19.72 -71.57 31.15
C MET A 1 -18.63 -70.50 31.29
N HIS A 2 -17.45 -70.79 31.86
CA HIS A 2 -16.35 -69.83 32.05
C HIS A 2 -15.86 -69.14 30.75
N SER A 3 -15.55 -69.91 29.71
CA SER A 3 -15.07 -69.39 28.40
C SER A 3 -16.07 -68.44 27.71
N ARG A 4 -17.38 -68.67 27.89
CA ARG A 4 -18.42 -67.81 27.31
C ARG A 4 -18.50 -66.45 28.02
N ASN A 5 -18.25 -66.43 29.33
CA ASN A 5 -18.21 -65.20 30.12
C ASN A 5 -16.96 -64.36 29.80
N GLU A 6 -15.80 -65.00 29.61
CA GLU A 6 -14.58 -64.30 29.17
C GLU A 6 -14.70 -63.68 27.78
N ASN A 7 -15.33 -64.38 26.83
CA ASN A 7 -15.57 -63.84 25.49
C ASN A 7 -16.49 -62.61 25.54
N LEU A 8 -17.57 -62.66 26.33
CA LEU A 8 -18.46 -61.52 26.54
C LEU A 8 -17.73 -60.33 27.16
N LYS A 9 -16.86 -60.55 28.16
CA LYS A 9 -16.02 -59.50 28.74
C LYS A 9 -15.08 -58.86 27.71
N LYS A 10 -14.41 -59.65 26.88
CA LYS A 10 -13.54 -59.13 25.80
C LYS A 10 -14.30 -58.28 24.80
N ARG A 11 -15.47 -58.75 24.35
CA ARG A 11 -16.33 -58.01 23.42
C ARG A 11 -16.85 -56.71 24.03
N TRP A 12 -17.27 -56.75 25.30
CA TRP A 12 -17.70 -55.57 26.03
C TRP A 12 -16.60 -54.53 26.14
N ASN A 13 -15.39 -54.93 26.55
CA ASN A 13 -14.25 -54.03 26.64
C ASN A 13 -13.87 -53.42 25.28
N ALA A 14 -13.92 -54.19 24.19
CA ALA A 14 -13.65 -53.68 22.84
C ALA A 14 -14.69 -52.63 22.39
N VAL A 15 -15.97 -52.83 22.72
CA VAL A 15 -17.03 -51.83 22.45
C VAL A 15 -16.80 -50.57 23.27
N LEU A 16 -16.47 -50.71 24.56
CA LEU A 16 -16.19 -49.59 25.45
C LEU A 16 -15.00 -48.75 24.95
N GLU A 17 -13.91 -49.42 24.54
CA GLU A 17 -12.73 -48.78 23.98
C GLU A 17 -13.05 -48.03 22.69
N LYS A 18 -13.78 -48.67 21.77
CA LYS A 18 -14.20 -48.03 20.51
C LYS A 18 -15.12 -46.83 20.74
N ALA A 19 -16.03 -46.91 21.71
CA ALA A 19 -16.89 -45.81 22.08
C ALA A 19 -16.10 -44.64 22.69
N SER A 20 -15.13 -44.94 23.55
CA SER A 20 -14.20 -43.95 24.12
C SER A 20 -13.41 -43.23 23.03
N GLN A 21 -12.81 -43.99 22.10
CA GLN A 21 -12.05 -43.44 20.96
C GLN A 21 -12.94 -42.57 20.07
N LYS A 22 -14.17 -43.00 19.79
CA LYS A 22 -15.13 -42.21 19.01
C LYS A 22 -15.51 -40.91 19.71
N ARG A 23 -15.71 -40.93 21.03
CA ARG A 23 -15.98 -39.72 21.82
C ARG A 23 -14.82 -38.73 21.75
N ILE A 24 -13.60 -39.19 22.00
CA ILE A 24 -12.39 -38.35 21.96
C ILE A 24 -12.22 -37.73 20.56
N ALA A 25 -12.44 -38.50 19.50
CA ALA A 25 -12.36 -37.99 18.13
C ALA A 25 -13.41 -36.91 17.83
N ALA A 26 -14.65 -37.07 18.34
CA ALA A 26 -15.71 -36.09 18.18
C ALA A 26 -15.44 -34.80 18.98
N GLU A 27 -14.97 -34.91 20.22
CA GLU A 27 -14.58 -33.76 21.05
C GLU A 27 -13.43 -32.98 20.39
N GLN A 28 -12.44 -33.68 19.83
CA GLN A 28 -11.34 -33.05 19.10
C GLN A 28 -11.82 -32.35 17.82
N ALA A 29 -12.71 -32.97 17.06
CA ALA A 29 -13.27 -32.36 15.85
C ALA A 29 -14.04 -31.06 16.15
N LEU A 30 -14.83 -31.06 17.23
CA LEU A 30 -15.56 -29.87 17.68
C LEU A 30 -14.61 -28.72 18.07
N LEU A 31 -13.55 -29.03 18.82
CA LEU A 31 -12.52 -28.05 19.18
C LEU A 31 -11.82 -27.50 17.94
N ASP A 32 -11.45 -28.37 17.00
CA ASP A 32 -10.80 -27.99 15.75
C ASP A 32 -11.70 -27.08 14.89
N SER A 33 -13.02 -27.37 14.83
CA SER A 33 -14.00 -26.55 14.10
C SER A 33 -14.18 -25.17 14.75
N SER A 34 -14.35 -25.10 16.07
CA SER A 34 -14.48 -23.82 16.77
C SER A 34 -13.26 -22.93 16.57
N ALA A 35 -12.06 -23.52 16.67
CA ALA A 35 -10.81 -22.79 16.46
C ALA A 35 -10.61 -22.37 14.99
N PHE A 36 -11.22 -23.09 14.04
CA PHE A 36 -11.25 -22.71 12.63
C PHE A 36 -12.17 -21.50 12.41
N ASP A 37 -13.39 -21.53 12.94
CA ASP A 37 -14.36 -20.46 12.79
C ASP A 37 -13.87 -19.15 13.42
N GLU A 38 -13.29 -19.21 14.62
CA GLU A 38 -12.68 -18.04 15.27
C GLU A 38 -11.54 -17.45 14.44
N ALA A 39 -10.66 -18.29 13.88
CA ALA A 39 -9.52 -17.84 13.09
C ALA A 39 -9.97 -17.21 11.75
N ILE A 40 -11.02 -17.74 11.13
CA ILE A 40 -11.65 -17.13 9.95
C ILE A 40 -12.20 -15.75 10.30
N LEU A 41 -12.96 -15.62 11.38
CA LEU A 41 -13.60 -14.36 11.76
C LEU A 41 -12.55 -13.28 12.03
N GLU A 42 -11.45 -13.64 12.70
CA GLU A 42 -10.32 -12.72 12.91
C GLU A 42 -9.68 -12.28 11.58
N LEU A 43 -9.45 -13.23 10.66
CA LEU A 43 -8.90 -12.92 9.34
C LEU A 43 -9.83 -12.02 8.53
N GLU A 44 -11.12 -12.32 8.48
CA GLU A 44 -12.12 -11.50 7.78
C GLU A 44 -12.21 -10.11 8.34
N SER A 45 -12.28 -9.97 9.68
CA SER A 45 -12.32 -8.67 10.31
C SER A 45 -11.08 -7.84 10.00
N TRP A 46 -9.90 -8.48 9.92
CA TRP A 46 -8.68 -7.80 9.54
C TRP A 46 -8.69 -7.39 8.07
N ILE A 47 -9.09 -8.28 7.16
CA ILE A 47 -9.19 -7.99 5.72
C ILE A 47 -10.17 -6.85 5.47
N ASP A 48 -11.35 -6.89 6.09
CA ASP A 48 -12.38 -5.85 5.93
C ASP A 48 -11.90 -4.50 6.45
N SER A 49 -11.16 -4.48 7.56
CA SER A 49 -10.50 -3.27 8.07
C SER A 49 -9.49 -2.72 7.06
N GLU A 50 -8.66 -3.57 6.45
CA GLU A 50 -7.71 -3.09 5.45
C GLU A 50 -8.34 -2.63 4.15
N LEU A 51 -9.37 -3.31 3.66
CA LEU A 51 -10.14 -2.87 2.50
C LEU A 51 -10.82 -1.51 2.76
N ALA A 52 -11.34 -1.29 3.97
CA ALA A 52 -11.92 -0.01 4.36
C ALA A 52 -10.87 1.12 4.42
N LYS A 53 -9.65 0.83 4.90
CA LYS A 53 -8.53 1.80 4.84
C LYS A 53 -8.14 2.12 3.40
N ASN A 54 -8.05 1.12 2.52
CA ASN A 54 -7.72 1.35 1.11
C ASN A 54 -8.79 2.23 0.41
N ALA A 55 -10.07 2.09 0.79
CA ALA A 55 -11.16 2.90 0.24
C ALA A 55 -11.15 4.36 0.73
N SER A 56 -10.57 4.63 1.90
CA SER A 56 -10.59 5.94 2.54
C SER A 56 -9.24 6.65 2.38
N ALA A 57 -9.23 7.76 1.64
CA ALA A 57 -8.09 8.67 1.41
C ALA A 57 -6.84 8.07 0.70
N GLU A 58 -6.69 6.75 0.61
CA GLU A 58 -5.54 6.09 0.01
C GLU A 58 -5.53 6.11 -1.54
N ALA A 59 -6.60 6.56 -2.20
CA ALA A 59 -6.65 6.67 -3.67
C ALA A 59 -5.59 7.65 -4.24
N ASN A 60 -5.29 8.72 -3.52
CA ASN A 60 -4.33 9.73 -3.97
C ASN A 60 -2.96 9.49 -3.33
N VAL A 61 -1.96 9.15 -4.13
CA VAL A 61 -0.60 8.85 -3.66
C VAL A 61 0.45 9.85 -4.14
N HIS A 62 0.04 10.85 -4.94
CA HIS A 62 0.95 11.85 -5.50
C HIS A 62 1.22 12.98 -4.52
N GLY A 63 2.34 13.69 -4.67
CA GLY A 63 2.69 14.81 -3.82
C GLY A 63 4.13 15.26 -4.03
N ASP A 64 4.62 16.09 -3.10
CA ASP A 64 6.03 16.41 -3.01
C ASP A 64 6.85 15.17 -2.58
N VAL A 65 8.16 15.23 -2.80
CA VAL A 65 9.09 14.12 -2.57
C VAL A 65 8.99 13.56 -1.14
N ASP A 66 8.85 14.42 -0.13
CA ASP A 66 8.82 13.98 1.26
C ASP A 66 7.49 13.32 1.61
N THR A 67 6.37 13.88 1.13
CA THR A 67 5.07 13.23 1.31
C THR A 67 5.02 11.87 0.63
N VAL A 68 5.49 11.75 -0.63
CA VAL A 68 5.48 10.47 -1.35
C VAL A 68 6.37 9.43 -0.66
N LYS A 69 7.56 9.83 -0.17
CA LYS A 69 8.42 8.94 0.64
C LYS A 69 7.71 8.44 1.89
N SER A 70 7.04 9.31 2.64
CA SER A 70 6.26 8.92 3.83
C SER A 70 5.17 7.90 3.48
N LEU A 71 4.44 8.10 2.38
CA LEU A 71 3.40 7.18 1.93
C LEU A 71 3.97 5.82 1.52
N ILE A 72 5.14 5.79 0.88
CA ILE A 72 5.86 4.55 0.54
C ILE A 72 6.22 3.78 1.79
N ASP A 73 6.75 4.44 2.83
CA ASP A 73 7.17 3.76 4.05
C ASP A 73 5.97 3.25 4.87
N GLU A 74 4.87 4.00 4.88
CA GLU A 74 3.58 3.53 5.43
C GLU A 74 3.09 2.28 4.68
N HIS A 75 3.16 2.28 3.34
CA HIS A 75 2.78 1.12 2.53
C HIS A 75 3.67 -0.10 2.78
N LYS A 76 4.99 0.06 2.91
CA LYS A 76 5.91 -1.05 3.27
C LYS A 76 5.57 -1.67 4.63
N LYS A 77 5.16 -0.86 5.60
CA LYS A 77 4.70 -1.37 6.90
C LYS A 77 3.46 -2.24 6.74
N ARG A 78 2.48 -1.78 5.95
CA ARG A 78 1.26 -2.56 5.62
C ARG A 78 1.59 -3.86 4.92
N GLU A 79 2.54 -3.86 3.96
CA GLU A 79 3.00 -5.08 3.30
C GLU A 79 3.64 -6.08 4.26
N THR A 80 4.38 -5.59 5.25
CA THR A 80 4.97 -6.45 6.29
C THR A 80 3.87 -7.11 7.15
N GLU A 81 2.86 -6.35 7.54
CA GLU A 81 1.70 -6.85 8.28
C GLU A 81 0.90 -7.87 7.45
N ARG A 82 0.66 -7.58 6.16
CA ARG A 82 0.01 -8.48 5.20
C ARG A 82 0.77 -9.80 5.05
N THR A 83 2.09 -9.75 4.91
CA THR A 83 2.94 -10.96 4.84
C THR A 83 2.80 -11.81 6.10
N SER A 84 2.65 -11.18 7.27
CA SER A 84 2.36 -11.91 8.51
C SER A 84 0.99 -12.59 8.47
N LYS A 85 -0.04 -11.87 8.00
CA LYS A 85 -1.41 -12.39 7.89
C LYS A 85 -1.57 -13.47 6.81
N GLN A 86 -0.78 -13.44 5.74
CA GLN A 86 -0.72 -14.51 4.73
C GLN A 86 -0.41 -15.87 5.36
N ARG A 87 0.56 -15.93 6.28
CA ARG A 87 0.89 -17.19 6.98
C ARG A 87 -0.27 -17.69 7.84
N GLY A 88 -1.05 -16.78 8.41
CA GLY A 88 -2.29 -17.08 9.13
C GLY A 88 -3.35 -17.68 8.20
N LEU A 89 -3.55 -17.05 7.03
CA LEU A 89 -4.44 -17.56 5.99
C LEU A 89 -4.04 -18.97 5.55
N ASP A 90 -2.76 -19.21 5.24
CA ASP A 90 -2.26 -20.54 4.83
C ASP A 90 -2.53 -21.61 5.91
N THR A 91 -2.33 -21.24 7.18
CA THR A 91 -2.59 -22.12 8.34
C THR A 91 -4.07 -22.47 8.44
N VAL A 92 -4.95 -21.48 8.29
CA VAL A 92 -6.41 -21.67 8.33
C VAL A 92 -6.88 -22.52 7.15
N MET A 93 -6.34 -22.32 5.96
CA MET A 93 -6.63 -23.15 4.78
C MET A 93 -6.18 -24.61 4.96
N SER A 94 -5.02 -24.83 5.60
CA SER A 94 -4.58 -26.20 5.94
C SER A 94 -5.51 -26.88 6.94
N LYS A 95 -6.01 -26.15 7.95
CA LYS A 95 -7.01 -26.67 8.90
C LYS A 95 -8.33 -27.00 8.19
N ALA A 96 -8.81 -26.12 7.33
CA ALA A 96 -10.02 -26.32 6.52
C ALA A 96 -9.97 -27.63 5.71
N ALA A 97 -8.82 -27.91 5.06
CA ALA A 97 -8.62 -29.12 4.29
C ALA A 97 -8.71 -30.40 5.16
N LYS A 98 -8.19 -30.35 6.40
CA LYS A 98 -8.27 -31.48 7.35
C LYS A 98 -9.69 -31.71 7.86
N LEU A 99 -10.43 -30.64 8.17
CA LEU A 99 -11.81 -30.72 8.64
C LEU A 99 -12.75 -31.24 7.53
N SER A 100 -12.55 -30.77 6.30
CA SER A 100 -13.33 -31.18 5.11
C SER A 100 -13.21 -32.67 4.75
N SER A 101 -12.23 -33.38 5.32
CA SER A 101 -12.01 -34.83 5.09
C SER A 101 -12.82 -35.74 6.02
N LYS A 102 -13.45 -35.19 7.07
CA LYS A 102 -14.06 -35.96 8.16
C LYS A 102 -15.59 -36.02 8.14
N ASP A 103 -16.28 -35.01 7.62
CA ASP A 103 -17.75 -34.93 7.67
C ASP A 103 -18.37 -34.24 6.43
N SER A 104 -19.57 -34.64 5.98
CA SER A 104 -20.14 -34.17 4.70
C SER A 104 -20.81 -32.80 4.75
N ASP A 105 -21.48 -32.46 5.85
CA ASP A 105 -22.24 -31.21 5.98
C ASP A 105 -21.33 -30.03 6.36
N GLU A 106 -20.37 -30.24 7.29
CA GLU A 106 -19.30 -29.28 7.62
C GLU A 106 -18.49 -28.89 6.38
N ASN A 107 -18.30 -29.82 5.44
CA ASN A 107 -17.58 -29.57 4.19
C ASN A 107 -18.22 -28.45 3.35
N SER A 108 -19.55 -28.29 3.37
CA SER A 108 -20.24 -27.23 2.61
C SER A 108 -20.01 -25.84 3.23
N HIS A 109 -20.08 -25.76 4.57
CA HIS A 109 -19.85 -24.54 5.33
C HIS A 109 -18.39 -24.07 5.19
N ILE A 110 -17.44 -24.98 5.44
CA ILE A 110 -16.00 -24.71 5.35
C ILE A 110 -15.63 -24.21 3.94
N LYS A 111 -16.13 -24.86 2.88
CA LYS A 111 -15.89 -24.40 1.50
C LYS A 111 -16.41 -23.00 1.24
N THR A 112 -17.61 -22.69 1.73
CA THR A 112 -18.24 -21.37 1.53
C THR A 112 -17.41 -20.28 2.21
N VAL A 113 -17.04 -20.51 3.46
CA VAL A 113 -16.27 -19.57 4.27
C VAL A 113 -14.86 -19.38 3.71
N CYS A 114 -14.14 -20.47 3.40
CA CYS A 114 -12.83 -20.40 2.77
C CYS A 114 -12.85 -19.68 1.42
N GLY A 115 -13.87 -19.93 0.58
CA GLY A 115 -14.05 -19.22 -0.67
C GLY A 115 -14.17 -17.71 -0.44
N ARG A 116 -15.06 -17.29 0.46
CA ARG A 116 -15.26 -15.87 0.81
C ARG A 116 -13.97 -15.19 1.29
N VAL A 117 -13.23 -15.82 2.21
CA VAL A 117 -11.95 -15.26 2.70
C VAL A 117 -10.92 -15.17 1.59
N THR A 118 -10.83 -16.20 0.75
CA THR A 118 -9.90 -16.23 -0.39
C THR A 118 -10.19 -15.10 -1.38
N ASP A 119 -11.47 -14.88 -1.71
CA ASP A 119 -11.86 -13.83 -2.65
C ASP A 119 -11.59 -12.44 -2.10
N LYS A 120 -11.90 -12.20 -0.81
CA LYS A 120 -11.54 -10.95 -0.14
C LYS A 120 -10.02 -10.73 -0.09
N TRP A 121 -9.26 -11.80 0.17
CA TRP A 121 -7.80 -11.74 0.20
C TRP A 121 -7.22 -11.35 -1.17
N LYS A 122 -7.69 -11.98 -2.25
CA LYS A 122 -7.29 -11.64 -3.62
C LYS A 122 -7.57 -10.18 -3.96
N LEU A 123 -8.77 -9.68 -3.61
CA LEU A 123 -9.10 -8.27 -3.79
C LEU A 123 -8.11 -7.36 -3.05
N LEU A 124 -7.76 -7.73 -1.82
CA LEU A 124 -6.81 -6.98 -1.01
C LEU A 124 -5.38 -7.01 -1.61
N GLU A 125 -4.96 -8.12 -2.21
CA GLU A 125 -3.69 -8.24 -2.97
C GLU A 125 -3.71 -7.37 -4.24
N GLU A 126 -4.78 -7.41 -5.02
CA GLU A 126 -4.94 -6.59 -6.23
C GLU A 126 -4.83 -5.09 -5.90
N GLN A 127 -5.51 -4.63 -4.85
CA GLN A 127 -5.43 -3.24 -4.39
C GLN A 127 -4.01 -2.87 -3.92
N ALA A 128 -3.28 -3.80 -3.30
CA ALA A 128 -1.90 -3.60 -2.88
C ALA A 128 -0.94 -3.41 -4.04
N HIS A 129 -1.07 -4.27 -5.05
CA HIS A 129 -0.27 -4.19 -6.26
C HIS A 129 -0.56 -2.90 -7.01
N ALA A 130 -1.84 -2.53 -7.16
CA ALA A 130 -2.24 -1.26 -7.76
C ALA A 130 -1.65 -0.05 -7.01
N ARG A 131 -1.74 -0.05 -5.67
CA ARG A 131 -1.14 1.00 -4.82
C ARG A 131 0.37 1.06 -4.97
N SER A 132 1.05 -0.08 -5.03
CA SER A 132 2.51 -0.15 -5.20
C SER A 132 2.96 0.49 -6.51
N ALA A 133 2.27 0.16 -7.61
CA ALA A 133 2.53 0.75 -8.92
C ALA A 133 2.27 2.26 -8.93
N ALA A 134 1.17 2.70 -8.30
CA ALA A 134 0.83 4.11 -8.20
C ALA A 134 1.86 4.91 -7.36
N LEU A 135 2.38 4.33 -6.27
CA LEU A 135 3.44 4.95 -5.47
C LEU A 135 4.77 5.04 -6.22
N GLU A 136 5.10 4.06 -7.05
CA GLU A 136 6.30 4.10 -7.90
C GLU A 136 6.21 5.21 -8.95
N ASP A 137 5.06 5.34 -9.62
CA ASP A 137 4.78 6.41 -10.57
C ASP A 137 4.81 7.80 -9.89
N ALA A 138 4.14 7.92 -8.73
CA ALA A 138 4.15 9.15 -7.93
C ALA A 138 5.57 9.55 -7.51
N ALA A 139 6.43 8.59 -7.14
CA ALA A 139 7.81 8.88 -6.77
C ALA A 139 8.63 9.41 -7.94
N LYS A 140 8.44 8.83 -9.14
CA LYS A 140 9.09 9.31 -10.37
C LYS A 140 8.65 10.74 -10.70
N GLN A 141 7.35 11.02 -10.67
CA GLN A 141 6.81 12.36 -10.94
C GLN A 141 7.27 13.38 -9.90
N ALA A 142 7.27 13.03 -8.61
CA ALA A 142 7.73 13.91 -7.54
C ALA A 142 9.22 14.24 -7.70
N ALA A 143 10.07 13.25 -8.01
CA ALA A 143 11.50 13.47 -8.22
C ALA A 143 11.79 14.30 -9.48
N ASP A 144 11.05 14.08 -10.56
CA ASP A 144 11.18 14.88 -11.78
C ASP A 144 10.74 16.34 -11.57
N PHE A 145 9.61 16.56 -10.90
CA PHE A 145 9.17 17.90 -10.53
C PHE A 145 10.18 18.60 -9.62
N ASP A 146 10.64 17.94 -8.57
CA ASP A 146 11.65 18.47 -7.65
C ASP A 146 12.93 18.86 -8.38
N LYS A 147 13.42 18.01 -9.28
CA LYS A 147 14.57 18.30 -10.13
C LYS A 147 14.32 19.54 -11.00
N LYS A 148 13.18 19.62 -11.70
CA LYS A 148 12.82 20.77 -12.56
C LYS A 148 12.73 22.07 -11.77
N VAL A 149 12.19 22.04 -10.55
CA VAL A 149 12.12 23.21 -9.65
C VAL A 149 13.52 23.70 -9.32
N HIS A 150 14.39 22.84 -8.80
CA HIS A 150 15.75 23.21 -8.40
C HIS A 150 16.58 23.70 -9.59
N GLU A 151 16.45 23.03 -10.74
CA GLU A 151 17.08 23.44 -11.99
C GLU A 151 16.72 24.87 -12.44
N ILE A 152 15.45 25.28 -12.28
CA ILE A 152 15.03 26.66 -12.56
C ILE A 152 15.58 27.62 -11.51
N LEU A 153 15.51 27.26 -10.23
CA LEU A 153 15.97 28.12 -9.15
C LEU A 153 17.47 28.39 -9.24
N ASP A 154 18.27 27.36 -9.51
CA ASP A 154 19.72 27.47 -9.67
C ASP A 154 20.07 28.32 -10.91
N TRP A 155 19.38 28.08 -12.03
CA TRP A 155 19.55 28.89 -13.24
C TRP A 155 19.20 30.36 -13.04
N LEU A 156 18.13 30.67 -12.28
CA LEU A 156 17.77 32.04 -11.92
C LEU A 156 18.87 32.69 -11.07
N VAL A 157 19.41 31.98 -10.08
CA VAL A 157 20.52 32.49 -9.24
C VAL A 157 21.76 32.79 -10.08
N GLU A 158 22.13 31.90 -10.99
CA GLU A 158 23.25 32.13 -11.91
C GLU A 158 23.01 33.37 -12.77
N THR A 159 21.80 33.50 -13.31
CA THR A 159 21.40 34.61 -14.20
C THR A 159 21.35 35.95 -13.46
N GLU A 160 20.89 35.97 -12.20
CA GLU A 160 20.93 37.15 -11.33
C GLU A 160 22.38 37.55 -10.99
N GLY A 161 23.26 36.57 -10.74
CA GLY A 161 24.68 36.81 -10.51
C GLY A 161 25.37 37.48 -11.69
N LYS A 162 24.96 37.14 -12.92
CA LYS A 162 25.45 37.79 -14.15
C LYS A 162 25.14 39.29 -14.23
N LEU A 163 24.05 39.77 -13.61
CA LEU A 163 23.71 41.20 -13.52
C LEU A 163 24.60 41.95 -12.52
N ALA A 164 24.88 41.31 -11.38
CA ALA A 164 25.61 41.92 -10.26
C ALA A 164 27.08 42.29 -10.59
N VAL A 165 27.68 41.64 -11.59
CA VAL A 165 29.10 41.82 -11.96
C VAL A 165 29.35 43.06 -12.86
N SER A 166 28.30 43.75 -13.32
CA SER A 166 28.39 44.72 -14.42
C SER A 166 29.16 46.03 -14.13
N GLY A 167 29.63 46.29 -12.91
CA GLY A 167 30.51 47.43 -12.59
C GLY A 167 29.93 48.81 -12.95
N SER A 168 30.79 49.84 -13.03
CA SER A 168 30.38 51.23 -13.32
C SER A 168 30.21 51.56 -14.82
N ASP A 169 30.39 50.58 -15.71
CA ASP A 169 30.25 50.78 -17.16
C ASP A 169 28.80 50.56 -17.59
N PHE A 170 28.11 51.67 -17.84
CA PHE A 170 26.70 51.68 -18.21
C PHE A 170 26.42 51.00 -19.56
N ALA A 171 27.33 51.06 -20.53
CA ALA A 171 27.13 50.44 -21.83
C ALA A 171 27.21 48.90 -21.74
N LEU A 172 28.17 48.41 -20.95
CA LEU A 172 28.29 46.97 -20.66
C LEU A 172 27.08 46.46 -19.86
N ALA A 173 26.62 47.24 -18.88
CA ALA A 173 25.42 46.91 -18.10
C ALA A 173 24.15 46.81 -18.96
N LEU A 174 23.97 47.72 -19.92
CA LEU A 174 22.82 47.68 -20.85
C LEU A 174 22.84 46.44 -21.75
N SER A 175 23.98 46.14 -22.38
CA SER A 175 24.12 44.93 -23.21
C SER A 175 23.84 43.67 -22.39
N ARG A 176 24.29 43.63 -21.13
CA ARG A 176 24.07 42.49 -20.24
C ARG A 176 22.60 42.28 -19.90
N VAL A 177 21.85 43.37 -19.69
CA VAL A 177 20.40 43.30 -19.45
C VAL A 177 19.67 42.76 -20.68
N GLU A 178 20.07 43.16 -21.89
CA GLU A 178 19.46 42.65 -23.13
C GLU A 178 19.73 41.16 -23.36
N ASP A 179 20.95 40.69 -23.09
CA ASP A 179 21.31 39.27 -23.15
C ASP A 179 20.46 38.45 -22.18
N ILE A 180 20.35 38.91 -20.92
CA ILE A 180 19.61 38.22 -19.87
C ILE A 180 18.11 38.19 -20.17
N LYS A 181 17.56 39.27 -20.72
CA LYS A 181 16.17 39.30 -21.18
C LYS A 181 15.91 38.26 -22.27
N THR A 182 16.88 38.05 -23.16
CA THR A 182 16.82 37.01 -24.20
C THR A 182 16.94 35.61 -23.60
N GLU A 183 17.86 35.41 -22.65
CA GLU A 183 17.99 34.14 -21.91
C GLU A 183 16.70 33.78 -21.14
N LEU A 184 16.05 34.76 -20.49
CA LEU A 184 14.75 34.60 -19.82
C LEU A 184 13.64 34.21 -20.79
N HIS A 185 13.59 34.84 -21.97
CA HIS A 185 12.62 34.47 -22.99
C HIS A 185 12.79 33.02 -23.45
N ASN A 186 14.04 32.60 -23.69
CA ASN A 186 14.35 31.26 -24.18
C ASN A 186 14.11 30.15 -23.14
N ASN A 187 14.19 30.47 -21.84
CA ASN A 187 13.93 29.50 -20.77
C ASN A 187 12.45 29.47 -20.32
N ARG A 188 11.57 30.24 -20.97
CA ARG A 188 10.14 30.31 -20.62
C ARG A 188 9.45 28.95 -20.66
N ASP A 189 9.76 28.14 -21.68
CA ASP A 189 9.17 26.81 -21.85
C ASP A 189 9.60 25.85 -20.73
N ARG A 190 10.85 25.97 -20.25
CA ARG A 190 11.35 25.18 -19.11
C ARG A 190 10.54 25.46 -17.85
N ARG A 191 10.24 26.74 -17.58
CA ARG A 191 9.34 27.15 -16.48
C ARG A 191 7.94 26.59 -16.68
N ASP A 192 7.36 26.74 -17.86
CA ASP A 192 5.99 26.30 -18.12
C ASP A 192 5.85 24.78 -17.97
N ASN A 193 6.80 24.00 -18.48
CA ASN A 193 6.87 22.55 -18.28
C ASN A 193 6.99 22.15 -16.80
N CYS A 194 7.71 22.93 -15.99
CA CYS A 194 7.82 22.69 -14.55
C CYS A 194 6.51 22.95 -13.82
N LEU A 195 5.85 24.07 -14.13
CA LEU A 195 4.55 24.44 -13.54
C LEU A 195 3.45 23.47 -13.96
N GLU A 196 3.47 22.99 -15.21
CA GLU A 196 2.54 21.97 -15.70
C GLU A 196 2.70 20.66 -14.92
N ALA A 197 3.93 20.13 -14.81
CA ALA A 197 4.20 18.93 -14.02
C ALA A 197 3.75 19.08 -12.54
N GLY A 198 3.99 20.25 -11.93
CA GLY A 198 3.52 20.52 -10.57
C GLY A 198 1.99 20.60 -10.44
N ARG A 199 1.29 21.14 -11.45
CA ARG A 199 -0.19 21.20 -11.49
C ARG A 199 -0.81 19.83 -11.73
N GLU A 200 -0.20 19.00 -12.56
CA GLU A 200 -0.60 17.61 -12.76
C GLU A 200 -0.52 16.82 -11.46
N ILE A 201 0.58 16.94 -10.72
CA ILE A 201 0.73 16.32 -9.39
C ILE A 201 -0.32 16.87 -8.43
N GLN A 202 -0.49 18.20 -8.37
CA GLN A 202 -1.43 18.86 -7.47
C GLN A 202 -2.88 18.40 -7.67
N ALA A 203 -3.31 18.17 -8.91
CA ALA A 203 -4.68 17.75 -9.23
C ALA A 203 -5.07 16.39 -8.62
N LYS A 204 -4.08 15.52 -8.38
CA LYS A 204 -4.24 14.14 -7.87
C LYS A 204 -3.43 13.88 -6.60
N CYS A 205 -3.00 14.94 -5.91
CA CYS A 205 -2.14 14.80 -4.75
C CYS A 205 -2.90 14.32 -3.51
N HIS A 206 -2.16 13.66 -2.62
CA HIS A 206 -2.63 13.30 -1.30
C HIS A 206 -2.92 14.58 -0.50
N PRO A 207 -3.94 14.62 0.39
CA PRO A 207 -4.28 15.82 1.17
C PRO A 207 -3.09 16.43 1.94
N ARG A 208 -2.17 15.58 2.43
CA ARG A 208 -0.92 16.02 3.10
C ARG A 208 0.03 16.81 2.20
N ALA A 209 -0.02 16.61 0.89
CA ALA A 209 0.83 17.27 -0.09
C ALA A 209 0.20 18.55 -0.67
N GLU A 210 -1.07 18.86 -0.40
CA GLU A 210 -1.73 20.02 -1.00
C GLU A 210 -1.00 21.34 -0.74
N GLN A 211 -0.61 21.57 0.52
CA GLN A 211 0.09 22.80 0.92
C GLN A 211 1.53 22.85 0.38
N PRO A 212 2.35 21.78 0.52
CA PRO A 212 3.66 21.70 -0.15
C PRO A 212 3.61 21.97 -1.66
N MET A 213 2.67 21.35 -2.37
CA MET A 213 2.54 21.55 -3.82
C MET A 213 2.16 22.99 -4.17
N LYS A 214 1.21 23.60 -3.44
CA LYS A 214 0.86 25.02 -3.59
C LYS A 214 2.06 25.92 -3.32
N HIS A 215 2.87 25.58 -2.33
CA HIS A 215 4.06 26.35 -1.97
C HIS A 215 5.08 26.32 -3.11
N TRP A 216 5.47 25.13 -3.59
CA TRP A 216 6.48 25.01 -4.65
C TRP A 216 6.07 25.69 -5.96
N LEU A 217 4.81 25.54 -6.37
CA LEU A 217 4.28 26.25 -7.54
C LEU A 217 4.40 27.77 -7.38
N ARG A 218 4.03 28.30 -6.21
CA ARG A 218 4.15 29.73 -5.91
C ARG A 218 5.60 30.19 -5.89
N VAL A 219 6.53 29.38 -5.36
CA VAL A 219 7.96 29.70 -5.33
C VAL A 219 8.49 29.88 -6.75
N VAL A 220 8.21 28.94 -7.65
CA VAL A 220 8.64 29.02 -9.06
C VAL A 220 8.02 30.24 -9.74
N GLU A 221 6.71 30.47 -9.59
CA GLU A 221 6.02 31.62 -10.19
C GLU A 221 6.56 32.96 -9.68
N ASN A 222 6.81 33.08 -8.37
CA ASN A 222 7.28 34.33 -7.78
C ASN A 222 8.75 34.60 -8.10
N ARG A 223 9.63 33.59 -8.01
CA ARG A 223 11.05 33.75 -8.36
C ARG A 223 11.19 34.19 -9.81
N TRP A 224 10.42 33.57 -10.72
CA TRP A 224 10.43 33.95 -12.13
C TRP A 224 9.89 35.36 -12.42
N ARG A 225 8.96 35.88 -11.61
CA ARG A 225 8.39 37.23 -11.82
C ARG A 225 9.33 38.34 -11.35
N VAL A 226 10.17 38.05 -10.36
CA VAL A 226 11.04 39.03 -9.70
C VAL A 226 12.41 39.13 -10.40
N SER A 227 12.80 38.12 -11.18
CA SER A 227 13.98 38.12 -12.07
C SER A 227 13.67 38.73 -13.45
#